data_AF-A0AAP0RX76-F1
#
_entry.id   AF-A0AAP0RX76-F1
#
_cell.length_a   1.000
_cell.length_b   1.000
_cell.length_c   1.000
_cell.angle_alpha   90.00
_cell.angle_beta   90.00
_cell.angle_gamma   90.00
#
_symmetry.space_group_name_H-M   'P 1'
#
loop_
_entity.id
_entity.type
_entity.pdbx_description
1 polymer ?
#
loop_
_entity_poly.entity_id
_entity_poly.type
_entity_poly.pdbx_seq_one_letter_code
_entity_poly.pdbx_strand_id
1 'polypeptide(L)'
;MKIYGKVEDNYKLVPWICKRSMESNPIMIAECTAIDKGHFKQLFMACGCLINGFLSGLRPILFLDSSHLSGSYKGALVSAAALDANNHMFPLAYRVISLENHEDWLCFLQCVRALLENLDVTIVSDRHQALNSSVSQVFSYNKHAHYFRHLKENFSSEVNKLGIGQEECKETCIAFAS
;
A
#
# COMPACT_ATOMS: atom_id res chain seq x y z
N MET A 1 -24.16 -5.28 -6.82
CA MET A 1 -24.08 -6.63 -7.42
C MET A 1 -23.58 -7.59 -6.34
N LYS A 2 -24.42 -8.52 -5.85
CA LYS A 2 -23.96 -9.54 -4.88
C LYS A 2 -23.24 -10.63 -5.66
N ILE A 3 -21.98 -10.87 -5.35
CA ILE A 3 -21.19 -11.94 -5.95
C ILE A 3 -21.56 -13.23 -5.20
N TYR A 4 -22.25 -14.14 -5.87
CA TYR A 4 -22.62 -15.45 -5.33
C TYR A 4 -21.55 -16.47 -5.73
N GLY A 5 -20.90 -17.12 -4.76
CA GLY A 5 -19.86 -18.13 -4.98
C GLY A 5 -19.09 -18.44 -3.70
N LYS A 6 -18.46 -19.62 -3.62
CA LYS A 6 -17.53 -19.92 -2.52
C LYS A 6 -16.27 -19.08 -2.69
N VAL A 7 -15.70 -18.59 -1.58
CA VAL A 7 -14.47 -17.77 -1.60
C VAL A 7 -13.36 -18.48 -2.38
N GLU A 8 -13.25 -19.80 -2.23
CA GLU A 8 -12.27 -20.65 -2.93
C GLU A 8 -12.38 -20.60 -4.45
N ASP A 9 -13.58 -20.48 -4.98
CA ASP A 9 -13.80 -20.47 -6.43
C ASP A 9 -13.40 -19.12 -7.06
N ASN A 10 -13.46 -18.03 -6.29
CA ASN A 10 -13.04 -16.71 -6.77
C ASN A 10 -11.51 -16.62 -6.91
N TYR A 11 -10.75 -17.29 -6.04
CA TYR A 11 -9.28 -17.27 -6.08
C TYR A 11 -8.75 -18.02 -7.31
N LYS A 12 -9.48 -19.01 -7.82
CA LYS A 12 -9.18 -19.69 -9.09
C LYS A 12 -9.26 -18.76 -10.31
N LEU A 13 -9.99 -17.64 -10.21
CA LEU A 13 -10.10 -16.66 -11.28
C LEU A 13 -8.89 -15.72 -11.33
N VAL A 14 -8.07 -15.62 -10.27
CA VAL A 14 -6.96 -14.64 -10.22
C VAL A 14 -5.96 -14.80 -11.36
N PRO A 15 -5.48 -16.00 -11.73
CA PRO A 15 -4.62 -16.16 -12.91
C PRO A 15 -5.29 -15.70 -14.20
N TRP A 16 -6.58 -15.99 -14.36
CA TRP A 16 -7.36 -15.55 -15.52
C TRP A 16 -7.52 -14.03 -15.56
N ILE A 17 -7.80 -13.40 -14.42
CA ILE A 17 -7.89 -11.93 -14.28
C ILE A 17 -6.55 -11.30 -14.65
N CYS A 18 -5.43 -11.80 -14.12
CA CYS A 18 -4.10 -11.27 -14.45
C CYS A 18 -3.83 -11.33 -15.95
N LYS A 19 -4.08 -12.48 -16.56
CA LYS A 19 -3.93 -12.67 -18.01
C LYS A 19 -4.81 -11.68 -18.79
N ARG A 20 -6.10 -11.59 -18.43
CA ARG A 20 -7.06 -10.74 -19.14
C ARG A 20 -6.76 -9.24 -18.99
N SER A 21 -6.30 -8.83 -17.82
CA SER A 21 -5.84 -7.49 -17.53
C SER A 21 -4.66 -7.10 -18.43
N MET A 22 -3.66 -7.98 -18.57
CA MET A 22 -2.52 -7.74 -19.46
C MET A 22 -2.91 -7.76 -20.95
N GLU A 23 -3.82 -8.63 -21.37
CA GLU A 23 -4.35 -8.65 -22.75
C GLU A 23 -5.11 -7.36 -23.11
N SER A 24 -5.88 -6.82 -22.16
CA SER A 24 -6.72 -5.65 -22.39
C SER A 24 -5.93 -4.34 -22.29
N ASN A 25 -4.84 -4.34 -21.53
CA ASN A 25 -3.99 -3.18 -21.31
C ASN A 25 -2.51 -3.60 -21.34
N PRO A 26 -1.82 -3.44 -22.49
CA PRO A 26 -0.45 -3.93 -22.68
C PRO A 26 0.60 -3.33 -21.73
N ILE A 27 0.32 -2.17 -21.13
CA ILE A 27 1.21 -1.54 -20.14
C ILE A 27 0.92 -2.01 -18.71
N MET A 28 -0.04 -2.92 -18.52
CA MET A 28 -0.33 -3.51 -17.22
C MET A 28 0.68 -4.59 -16.89
N ILE A 29 1.20 -4.55 -15.67
CA ILE A 29 2.13 -5.56 -15.15
C ILE A 29 1.34 -6.39 -14.14
N ALA A 30 1.24 -7.69 -14.38
CA ALA A 30 0.60 -8.60 -13.44
C ALA A 30 1.40 -9.90 -13.34
N GLU A 31 1.87 -10.21 -12.15
CA GLU A 31 2.55 -11.46 -11.85
C GLU A 31 1.72 -12.26 -10.86
N CYS A 32 1.36 -13.48 -11.24
CA CYS A 32 0.64 -14.40 -10.38
C CYS A 32 1.37 -15.74 -10.38
N THR A 33 1.85 -16.17 -9.22
CA THR A 33 2.38 -17.52 -9.05
C THR A 33 1.27 -18.45 -8.59
N ALA A 34 0.90 -19.38 -9.45
CA ALA A 34 -0.01 -20.46 -9.10
C ALA A 34 0.75 -21.66 -8.51
N ILE A 35 0.19 -22.24 -7.46
CA ILE A 35 0.45 -23.60 -7.00
C ILE A 35 -0.51 -24.53 -7.75
N ASP A 36 -0.09 -25.79 -7.91
CA ASP A 36 -0.90 -26.85 -8.52
C ASP A 36 -2.35 -26.84 -8.01
N LYS A 37 -3.30 -27.16 -8.91
CA LYS A 37 -4.77 -27.18 -8.67
C LYS A 37 -5.46 -25.83 -8.43
N GLY A 38 -4.92 -24.72 -8.95
CA GLY A 38 -5.66 -23.45 -9.06
C GLY A 38 -5.65 -22.60 -7.80
N HIS A 39 -4.68 -22.81 -6.90
CA HIS A 39 -4.44 -21.96 -5.74
C HIS A 39 -3.30 -20.99 -6.09
N PHE A 40 -3.47 -19.67 -5.93
CA PHE A 40 -2.34 -18.76 -6.10
C PHE A 40 -1.59 -18.56 -4.78
N LYS A 41 -0.26 -18.44 -4.86
CA LYS A 41 0.63 -18.19 -3.72
C LYS A 41 0.87 -16.70 -3.54
N GLN A 42 1.16 -16.01 -4.64
CA GLN A 42 1.46 -14.59 -4.65
C GLN A 42 0.79 -13.95 -5.87
N LEU A 43 0.35 -12.71 -5.67
CA LEU A 43 -0.18 -11.84 -6.69
C LEU A 43 0.54 -10.51 -6.56
N PHE A 44 1.08 -9.99 -7.65
CA PHE A 44 1.53 -8.62 -7.80
C PHE A 44 0.84 -8.01 -9.03
N MET A 45 0.38 -6.77 -8.93
CA MET A 45 -0.22 -6.08 -10.05
C MET A 45 0.08 -4.58 -9.99
N ALA A 46 0.32 -3.97 -11.14
CA ALA A 46 0.56 -2.54 -11.28
C ALA A 46 0.00 -2.01 -12.61
N CYS A 47 -0.62 -0.82 -12.62
CA CYS A 47 -1.04 -0.20 -13.88
C CYS A 47 0.07 0.68 -14.44
N GLY A 48 0.68 0.28 -15.57
CA GLY A 48 1.64 1.13 -16.27
C GLY A 48 1.06 2.49 -16.66
N CYS A 49 -0.25 2.57 -16.87
CA CYS A 49 -0.95 3.83 -17.11
C CYS A 49 -0.78 4.84 -15.97
N LEU A 50 -0.96 4.37 -14.73
CA LEU A 50 -0.87 5.16 -13.52
C LEU A 50 0.59 5.42 -13.14
N ILE A 51 1.47 4.44 -13.36
CA ILE A 51 2.92 4.61 -13.20
C ILE A 51 3.44 5.70 -14.14
N ASN A 52 3.10 5.64 -15.43
CA ASN A 52 3.52 6.65 -16.40
C ASN A 52 2.99 8.04 -16.02
N GLY A 53 1.72 8.12 -15.61
CA GLY A 53 1.15 9.38 -15.11
C GLY A 53 1.91 9.92 -13.90
N PHE A 54 2.26 9.05 -12.96
CA PHE A 54 3.06 9.41 -11.79
C PHE A 54 4.45 9.92 -12.15
N LEU A 55 5.16 9.19 -13.03
CA LEU A 55 6.48 9.56 -13.53
C LEU A 55 6.48 10.85 -14.36
N SER A 56 5.35 11.18 -15.01
CA SER A 56 5.24 12.35 -15.90
C SER A 56 5.09 13.70 -15.18
N GLY A 57 5.08 13.71 -13.84
CA GLY A 57 5.09 14.95 -13.06
C GLY A 57 3.99 15.10 -12.03
N LEU A 58 3.36 14.01 -11.59
CA LEU A 58 2.56 14.06 -10.37
C LEU A 58 3.48 14.27 -9.15
N ARG A 59 2.87 14.64 -8.02
CA ARG A 59 3.60 14.84 -6.78
C ARG A 59 4.28 13.51 -6.39
N PRO A 60 5.61 13.51 -6.12
CA PRO A 60 6.36 12.30 -5.81
C PRO A 60 6.13 11.87 -4.36
N ILE A 61 4.86 11.62 -3.99
CA ILE A 61 4.45 11.15 -2.68
C ILE A 61 3.77 9.80 -2.85
N LEU A 62 4.29 8.79 -2.17
CA LEU A 62 3.80 7.43 -2.20
C LEU A 62 3.21 7.06 -0.84
N PHE A 63 1.97 6.61 -0.86
CA PHE A 63 1.22 6.14 0.29
C PHE A 63 1.27 4.61 0.34
N LEU A 64 1.72 4.05 1.46
CA LEU A 64 1.85 2.61 1.67
C LEU A 64 0.90 2.15 2.76
N ASP A 65 0.08 1.16 2.46
CA ASP A 65 -0.91 0.62 3.39
C ASP A 65 -1.09 -0.88 3.20
N SER A 66 -1.54 -1.57 4.27
CA SER A 66 -1.94 -2.97 4.24
C SER A 66 -3.39 -3.12 4.69
N SER A 67 -4.09 -4.07 4.07
CA SER A 67 -5.45 -4.44 4.45
C SER A 67 -5.54 -5.95 4.56
N HIS A 68 -5.85 -6.44 5.76
CA HIS A 68 -6.04 -7.86 6.01
C HIS A 68 -7.15 -8.42 5.10
N LEU A 69 -6.85 -9.54 4.44
CA LEU A 69 -7.84 -10.26 3.65
C LEU A 69 -8.80 -11.00 4.59
N SER A 70 -10.09 -10.96 4.27
CA SER A 70 -11.12 -11.68 5.02
C SER A 70 -11.41 -13.06 4.42
N GLY A 71 -11.88 -13.99 5.26
CA GLY A 71 -12.29 -15.33 4.87
C GLY A 71 -11.25 -16.41 5.16
N SER A 72 -11.33 -17.53 4.43
CA SER A 72 -10.50 -18.72 4.68
C SER A 72 -9.02 -18.53 4.33
N TYR A 73 -8.71 -17.52 3.52
CA TYR A 73 -7.35 -17.21 3.08
C TYR A 73 -6.76 -16.14 4.00
N LYS A 74 -5.77 -16.55 4.78
CA LYS A 74 -5.01 -15.65 5.65
C LYS A 74 -3.96 -14.90 4.83
N GLY A 75 -3.80 -13.62 5.13
CA GLY A 75 -2.82 -12.75 4.48
C GLY A 75 -3.32 -11.31 4.41
N ALA A 76 -2.61 -10.50 3.64
CA ALA A 76 -2.90 -9.08 3.49
C ALA A 76 -2.70 -8.62 2.06
N LEU A 77 -3.51 -7.65 1.66
CA LEU A 77 -3.30 -6.87 0.45
C LEU A 77 -2.49 -5.64 0.83
N VAL A 78 -1.23 -5.58 0.41
CA VAL A 78 -0.42 -4.37 0.49
C VAL A 78 -0.59 -3.55 -0.77
N SER A 79 -0.59 -2.23 -0.62
CA SER A 79 -0.78 -1.31 -1.74
C SER A 79 0.15 -0.12 -1.64
N ALA A 80 0.52 0.38 -2.81
CA ALA A 80 1.25 1.62 -3.02
C ALA A 80 0.35 2.53 -3.85
N ALA A 81 0.01 3.69 -3.33
CA ALA A 81 -0.89 4.65 -3.94
C ALA A 81 -0.26 6.03 -4.04
N ALA A 82 -0.71 6.83 -4.99
CA ALA A 82 -0.28 8.21 -5.17
C ALA A 82 -1.48 9.16 -5.22
N LEU A 83 -1.21 10.46 -5.16
CA LEU A 83 -2.23 11.50 -5.32
C LEU A 83 -2.11 12.15 -6.69
N ASP A 84 -3.24 12.31 -7.37
CA ASP A 84 -3.32 13.09 -8.60
C ASP A 84 -3.24 14.61 -8.30
N ALA A 85 -3.30 15.46 -9.33
CA ALA A 85 -3.29 16.91 -9.16
C ALA A 85 -4.47 17.44 -8.34
N ASN A 86 -5.58 16.69 -8.27
CA ASN A 86 -6.80 17.04 -7.57
C ASN A 86 -6.89 16.45 -6.16
N ASN A 87 -5.78 15.88 -5.64
CA ASN A 87 -5.74 15.20 -4.34
C ASN A 87 -6.61 13.93 -4.26
N HIS A 88 -6.96 13.32 -5.40
CA HIS A 88 -7.56 11.99 -5.40
C HIS A 88 -6.48 10.91 -5.36
N MET A 89 -6.71 9.90 -4.53
CA MET A 89 -5.81 8.77 -4.38
C MET A 89 -6.06 7.72 -5.46
N PHE A 90 -4.99 7.21 -6.07
CA PHE A 90 -5.07 6.12 -7.04
C PHE A 90 -3.99 5.07 -6.77
N PRO A 91 -4.28 3.77 -6.96
CA PRO A 91 -3.33 2.70 -6.68
C PRO A 91 -2.32 2.56 -7.83
N LEU A 92 -1.02 2.63 -7.52
CA LEU A 92 0.05 2.34 -8.48
C LEU A 92 0.30 0.85 -8.61
N ALA A 93 0.44 0.18 -7.47
CA ALA A 93 0.74 -1.24 -7.39
C ALA A 93 0.14 -1.86 -6.12
N TYR A 94 -0.11 -3.15 -6.16
CA TYR A 94 -0.54 -3.92 -5.00
C TYR A 94 -0.04 -5.36 -5.06
N ARG A 95 0.07 -5.97 -3.89
CA ARG A 95 0.53 -7.35 -3.73
C ARG A 95 -0.25 -8.07 -2.64
N VAL A 96 -0.52 -9.35 -2.85
CA VAL A 96 -1.00 -10.23 -1.78
C VAL A 96 0.22 -10.85 -1.09
N ILE A 97 0.30 -10.65 0.23
CA ILE A 97 1.37 -11.16 1.10
C ILE A 97 0.78 -12.03 2.22
N SER A 98 1.61 -12.87 2.83
CA SER A 98 1.14 -13.92 3.75
C SER A 98 1.19 -13.50 5.22
N LEU A 99 2.26 -12.81 5.65
CA LEU A 99 2.56 -12.61 7.07
C LEU A 99 2.79 -11.15 7.48
N GLU A 100 2.80 -10.21 6.53
CA GLU A 100 3.13 -8.79 6.80
C GLU A 100 4.51 -8.60 7.47
N ASN A 101 5.43 -9.54 7.25
CA ASN A 101 6.76 -9.50 7.82
C ASN A 101 7.72 -8.63 6.97
N HIS A 102 8.95 -8.48 7.46
CA HIS A 102 9.97 -7.66 6.77
C HIS A 102 10.26 -8.15 5.36
N GLU A 103 10.34 -9.47 5.14
CA GLU A 103 10.64 -10.03 3.82
C GLU A 103 9.50 -9.79 2.81
N ASP A 104 8.24 -9.92 3.25
CA ASP A 104 7.05 -9.65 2.44
C ASP A 104 7.02 -8.19 1.99
N TRP A 105 7.22 -7.26 2.92
CA TRP A 105 7.27 -5.82 2.64
C TRP A 105 8.47 -5.45 1.77
N LEU A 106 9.65 -5.97 2.07
CA LEU A 106 10.86 -5.73 1.29
C LEU A 106 10.67 -6.16 -0.16
N CYS A 107 10.11 -7.35 -0.39
CA CYS A 107 9.85 -7.87 -1.73
C CYS A 107 8.84 -7.00 -2.50
N PHE A 108 7.77 -6.54 -1.84
CA PHE A 108 6.82 -5.61 -2.45
C PHE A 108 7.47 -4.27 -2.80
N LEU A 109 8.23 -3.67 -1.89
CA LEU A 109 8.86 -2.37 -2.09
C LEU A 109 9.96 -2.41 -3.14
N GLN A 110 10.70 -3.51 -3.28
CA GLN A 110 11.66 -3.71 -4.36
C GLN A 110 10.96 -3.71 -5.74
N CYS A 111 9.81 -4.39 -5.86
CA CYS A 111 9.01 -4.33 -7.08
C CYS A 111 8.55 -2.90 -7.38
N VAL A 112 8.04 -2.18 -6.37
CA VAL A 112 7.62 -0.78 -6.52
C VAL A 112 8.81 0.11 -6.91
N ARG A 113 9.97 -0.05 -6.28
CA ARG A 113 11.17 0.75 -6.60
C ARG A 113 11.61 0.55 -8.04
N ALA A 114 11.55 -0.68 -8.56
CA ALA A 114 11.86 -0.96 -9.96
C ALA A 114 10.92 -0.22 -10.92
N LEU A 115 9.65 -0.04 -10.56
CA LEU A 115 8.67 0.72 -11.37
C LEU A 115 8.89 2.23 -11.34
N LEU A 116 9.52 2.75 -10.28
CA LEU A 116 9.74 4.18 -10.07
C LEU A 116 11.09 4.67 -10.60
N GLU A 117 11.88 3.78 -11.22
CA GLU A 117 13.21 4.07 -11.75
C GLU A 117 14.09 4.79 -10.71
N ASN A 118 14.58 5.99 -11.03
CA ASN A 118 15.40 6.83 -10.15
C ASN A 118 14.61 7.95 -9.47
N LEU A 119 13.28 7.98 -9.59
CA LEU A 119 12.47 9.03 -8.99
C LEU A 119 12.65 9.06 -7.48
N ASP A 120 12.92 10.26 -6.95
CA ASP A 120 13.12 10.49 -5.53
C ASP A 120 11.76 10.82 -4.89
N VAL A 121 11.22 9.86 -4.12
CA VAL A 121 9.85 9.90 -3.59
C VAL A 121 9.81 10.05 -2.08
N THR A 122 8.80 10.78 -1.60
CA THR A 122 8.45 10.83 -0.18
C THR A 122 7.47 9.71 0.13
N ILE A 123 7.82 8.87 1.10
CA ILE A 123 6.99 7.76 1.56
C ILE A 123 6.12 8.22 2.72
N VAL A 124 4.83 7.90 2.68
CA VAL A 124 3.89 8.06 3.78
C VAL A 124 3.32 6.68 4.10
N SER A 125 3.49 6.20 5.32
CA SER A 125 3.01 4.86 5.69
C SER A 125 2.46 4.77 7.10
N ASP A 126 1.90 3.61 7.44
CA ASP A 126 1.65 3.26 8.84
C ASP A 126 2.99 2.98 9.57
N ARG A 127 2.95 2.95 10.90
CA ARG A 127 4.06 2.72 11.83
C ARG A 127 4.42 1.24 12.02
N HIS A 128 3.91 0.36 11.18
CA HIS A 128 4.22 -1.06 11.26
C HIS A 128 5.74 -1.29 11.17
N GLN A 129 6.34 -1.97 12.15
CA GLN A 129 7.80 -2.05 12.29
C GLN A 129 8.46 -2.70 11.06
N ALA A 130 7.87 -3.77 10.52
CA ALA A 130 8.37 -4.43 9.33
C ALA A 130 8.36 -3.51 8.10
N LEU A 131 7.35 -2.65 7.99
CA LEU A 131 7.22 -1.68 6.90
C LEU A 131 8.29 -0.60 7.02
N ASN A 132 8.48 -0.03 8.22
CA ASN A 132 9.51 0.99 8.45
C ASN A 132 10.92 0.48 8.14
N SER A 133 11.26 -0.74 8.59
CA SER A 133 12.54 -1.38 8.30
C SER A 133 12.73 -1.60 6.80
N SER A 134 11.68 -2.05 6.10
CA SER A 134 11.73 -2.29 4.65
C SER A 134 11.84 -0.99 3.85
N VAL A 135 11.11 0.06 4.24
CA VAL A 135 11.20 1.39 3.62
C VAL A 135 12.60 1.95 3.76
N SER A 136 13.20 1.86 4.95
CA SER A 136 14.57 2.34 5.21
C SER A 136 15.63 1.63 4.36
N GLN A 137 15.37 0.38 3.96
CA GLN A 137 16.27 -0.42 3.15
C GLN A 137 16.13 -0.14 1.64
N VAL A 138 14.91 0.14 1.15
CA VAL A 138 14.62 0.32 -0.28
C VAL A 138 14.63 1.78 -0.70
N PHE A 139 14.18 2.67 0.18
CA PHE A 139 14.06 4.11 -0.05
C PHE A 139 14.92 4.87 0.96
N SER A 140 15.26 6.12 0.64
CA SER A 140 16.03 6.96 1.58
C SER A 140 15.17 7.30 2.81
N TYR A 141 15.65 6.91 4.00
CA TYR A 141 14.96 7.14 5.27
C TYR A 141 14.58 8.61 5.52
N ASN A 142 15.38 9.54 5.00
CA ASN A 142 15.20 10.99 5.17
C ASN A 142 13.88 11.54 4.60
N LYS A 143 13.12 10.76 3.83
CA LYS A 143 11.84 11.15 3.25
C LYS A 143 10.71 10.19 3.61
N HIS A 144 10.70 9.73 4.85
CA HIS A 144 9.64 8.88 5.38
C HIS A 144 8.81 9.62 6.43
N ALA A 145 7.50 9.71 6.19
CA ALA A 145 6.51 10.24 7.12
C ALA A 145 5.48 9.17 7.50
N HIS A 146 4.78 9.39 8.61
CA HIS A 146 3.72 8.50 9.08
C HIS A 146 2.33 9.12 8.90
N TYR A 147 1.31 8.29 8.67
CA TYR A 147 -0.07 8.77 8.58
C TYR A 147 -0.48 9.60 9.81
N PHE A 148 -0.99 10.80 9.57
CA PHE A 148 -1.39 11.73 10.62
C PHE A 148 -2.49 11.19 11.54
N ARG A 149 -3.39 10.34 11.02
CA ARG A 149 -4.45 9.71 11.82
C ARG A 149 -3.86 8.90 12.98
N HIS A 150 -2.85 8.08 12.71
CA HIS A 150 -2.19 7.30 13.76
C HIS A 150 -1.31 8.15 14.66
N LEU A 151 -0.74 9.26 14.17
CA LEU A 151 -0.09 10.25 15.03
C LEU A 151 -1.08 10.82 16.06
N LYS A 152 -2.28 11.18 15.60
CA LYS A 152 -3.35 11.72 16.46
C LYS A 152 -3.90 10.69 17.45
N GLU A 153 -4.15 9.46 17.01
CA GLU A 153 -4.64 8.37 17.87
C GLU A 153 -3.61 7.99 18.93
N ASN A 154 -2.32 7.91 18.55
CA ASN A 154 -1.23 7.63 19.48
C ASN A 154 -1.00 8.79 20.45
N PHE A 155 -1.02 10.04 19.97
CA PHE A 155 -0.89 11.21 20.83
C PHE A 155 -2.05 11.27 21.83
N SER A 156 -3.29 11.03 21.37
CA SER A 156 -4.44 10.99 22.27
C SER A 156 -4.33 9.86 23.29
N SER A 157 -3.85 8.67 22.89
CA SER A 157 -3.68 7.57 23.84
C SER A 157 -2.57 7.86 24.87
N GLU A 158 -1.48 8.51 24.47
CA GLU A 158 -0.39 8.87 25.38
C GLU A 158 -0.77 10.04 26.32
N VAL A 159 -1.47 11.05 25.81
CA VAL A 159 -2.04 12.15 26.63
C VAL A 159 -3.06 11.61 27.63
N ASN A 160 -3.88 10.63 27.25
CA ASN A 160 -4.81 9.96 28.15
C ASN A 160 -4.07 9.15 29.25
N LYS A 161 -2.91 8.55 28.94
CA LYS A 161 -2.07 7.86 29.96
C LYS A 161 -1.42 8.84 30.93
N LEU A 162 -1.07 10.05 30.46
CA LEU A 162 -0.42 11.09 31.25
C LEU A 162 -1.41 11.96 32.05
N GLY A 163 -2.73 11.76 31.89
CA GLY A 163 -3.77 12.45 32.66
C GLY A 163 -3.92 13.95 32.36
N ILE A 164 -3.42 14.42 31.22
CA ILE A 164 -3.48 15.83 30.83
C ILE A 164 -4.84 16.12 30.19
N GLY A 165 -5.56 17.10 30.72
CA GLY A 165 -6.92 17.46 30.30
C GLY A 165 -7.00 17.89 28.83
N GLN A 166 -8.10 17.51 28.16
CA GLN A 166 -8.31 17.63 26.71
C GLN A 166 -8.41 19.07 26.16
N GLU A 167 -8.34 20.10 27.00
CA GLU A 167 -8.56 21.50 26.59
C GLU A 167 -7.32 22.18 25.99
N GLU A 168 -6.09 21.83 26.40
CA GLU A 168 -4.86 22.42 25.84
C GLU A 168 -4.43 21.83 24.47
N CYS A 169 -4.98 20.68 24.06
CA CYS A 169 -4.56 20.01 22.82
C CYS A 169 -5.24 20.53 21.54
N LYS A 170 -6.31 21.33 21.66
CA LYS A 170 -7.06 21.84 20.48
C LYS A 170 -6.37 23.03 19.82
N GLU A 171 -5.70 23.90 20.58
CA GLU A 171 -5.09 25.12 20.03
C GLU A 171 -3.83 24.84 19.21
N THR A 172 -3.03 23.85 19.59
CA THR A 172 -1.80 23.51 18.85
C THR A 172 -2.07 22.83 17.49
N CYS A 173 -3.26 22.25 17.29
CA CYS A 173 -3.62 21.55 16.04
C CYS A 173 -3.99 22.49 14.88
N ILE A 174 -4.34 23.75 15.16
CA ILE A 174 -4.70 24.73 14.11
C ILE A 174 -3.45 25.36 13.49
N ALA A 175 -2.35 25.46 14.25
CA ALA A 175 -1.13 26.16 13.81
C ALA A 175 -0.26 25.40 12.79
N PHE A 176 -0.49 24.10 12.57
CA PHE A 176 0.26 23.30 11.59
C PHE A 176 -0.48 23.12 10.24
N ALA A 177 -1.67 23.69 10.10
CA ALA A 177 -2.49 23.59 8.89
C ALA A 177 -2.80 24.95 8.22
N SER A 178 -2.12 26.02 8.64
CA SER A 178 -2.14 27.35 7.99
C SER A 178 -0.81 27.68 7.36
#